data_AF-A0A644STX3-F1
#
_entry.id   AF-A0A644STX3-F1
#
_cell.length_a   1.000
_cell.length_b   1.000
_cell.length_c   1.000
_cell.angle_alpha   90.00
_cell.angle_beta   90.00
_cell.angle_gamma   90.00
#
_symmetry.space_group_name_H-M   'P 1'
#
loop_
_entity.id
_entity.type
_entity.pdbx_description
1 polymer ?
#
loop_
_entity_poly.entity_id
_entity_poly.type
_entity_poly.pdbx_seq_one_letter_code
_entity_poly.pdbx_strand_id
1 'polypeptide(L)'
;MKKLRLIISRFTIIDILIIVFFVGALVFSIYTIISDDAGGVETYIFDSQTIQNLPDKYSTLYNNGEIVHADITGFDKEGNDISANGTVIWVDVYKGGNIKVEILPDNSSTPIMAAYDADDADIYINQITLKSNGKKYKNVTDLEIKSQKISTLSKFVSGIPKGTNYTISTRISVNNVNNNVFQNLSNVMYSDLKKESIRPTFKNSYLQLALVMANNEDINVASKILGNINGESDTINIRIYNSNKDQIEAIKKSYDVISINNVT
;
A
#
# COMPACT_ATOMS: atom_id res chain seq x y z
N MET A 1 22.97 -11.15 37.64
CA MET A 1 22.09 -12.32 37.94
C MET A 1 21.15 -12.12 39.14
N LYS A 2 21.51 -11.42 40.23
CA LYS A 2 20.60 -11.23 41.40
C LYS A 2 19.38 -10.31 41.16
N LYS A 3 19.48 -9.31 40.27
CA LYS A 3 18.37 -8.39 39.97
C LYS A 3 17.27 -8.98 39.07
N LEU A 4 17.60 -9.96 38.22
CA LEU A 4 16.62 -10.64 37.34
C LEU A 4 15.72 -11.61 38.14
N ARG A 5 16.29 -12.28 39.15
CA ARG A 5 15.56 -13.22 40.03
C ARG A 5 14.46 -12.57 40.87
N LEU A 6 14.57 -11.30 41.21
CA LEU A 6 13.60 -10.57 42.03
C LEU A 6 12.37 -10.11 41.25
N ILE A 7 12.49 -9.92 39.93
CA ILE A 7 11.35 -9.59 39.06
C ILE A 7 10.55 -10.86 38.75
N ILE A 8 11.24 -11.99 38.56
CA ILE A 8 10.62 -13.30 38.27
C ILE A 8 9.86 -13.86 39.49
N SER A 9 10.27 -13.57 40.72
CA SER A 9 9.63 -14.12 41.93
C SER A 9 8.31 -13.45 42.32
N ARG A 10 7.84 -12.44 41.58
CA ARG A 10 6.55 -11.78 41.81
C ARG A 10 5.48 -12.17 40.79
N PHE A 11 5.84 -12.94 39.78
CA PHE A 11 4.89 -13.52 38.85
C PHE A 11 4.42 -14.87 39.40
N THR A 12 3.15 -14.96 39.77
CA THR A 12 2.55 -16.27 40.04
C THR A 12 2.36 -17.03 38.73
N ILE A 13 2.25 -18.36 38.80
CA ILE A 13 1.98 -19.21 37.62
C ILE A 13 0.71 -18.73 36.88
N ILE A 14 -0.25 -18.16 37.61
CA ILE A 14 -1.47 -17.56 37.08
C ILE A 14 -1.17 -16.33 36.22
N ASP A 15 -0.27 -15.44 36.66
CA ASP A 15 0.11 -14.26 35.89
C ASP A 15 0.84 -14.63 34.58
N ILE A 16 1.64 -15.69 34.58
CA ILE A 16 2.30 -16.22 33.37
C ILE A 16 1.26 -16.82 32.41
N LEU A 17 0.28 -17.57 32.93
CA LEU A 17 -0.82 -18.12 32.13
C LEU A 17 -1.69 -17.01 31.51
N ILE A 18 -1.96 -15.92 32.24
CA ILE A 18 -2.66 -14.75 31.72
C ILE A 18 -1.87 -14.09 30.61
N ILE A 19 -0.55 -13.88 30.77
CA ILE A 19 0.30 -13.31 29.72
C ILE A 19 0.34 -14.21 28.49
N VAL A 20 0.50 -15.53 28.66
CA VAL A 20 0.48 -16.49 27.54
C VAL A 20 -0.89 -16.54 26.88
N PHE A 21 -1.98 -16.40 27.62
CA PHE A 21 -3.33 -16.34 27.08
C PHE A 21 -3.58 -15.04 26.30
N PHE A 22 -3.12 -13.89 26.80
CA PHE A 22 -3.22 -12.62 26.10
C PHE A 22 -2.33 -12.59 24.85
N VAL A 23 -1.07 -13.00 24.95
CA VAL A 23 -0.17 -13.11 23.79
C VAL A 23 -0.69 -14.16 22.81
N GLY A 24 -1.21 -15.28 23.31
CA GLY A 24 -1.84 -16.32 22.52
C GLY A 24 -3.07 -15.79 21.78
N ALA A 25 -3.97 -15.08 22.45
CA ALA A 25 -5.16 -14.47 21.85
C ALA A 25 -4.82 -13.35 20.85
N LEU A 26 -3.79 -12.54 21.12
CA LEU A 26 -3.31 -11.48 20.22
C LEU A 26 -2.63 -12.04 18.97
N VAL A 27 -1.99 -13.20 19.08
CA VAL A 27 -1.46 -13.96 17.93
C VAL A 27 -2.59 -14.71 17.20
N PHE A 28 -3.58 -15.22 17.92
CA PHE A 28 -4.71 -15.98 17.35
C PHE A 28 -5.74 -15.09 16.65
N SER A 29 -5.93 -13.84 17.10
CA SER A 29 -6.78 -12.87 16.40
C SER A 29 -6.20 -12.47 15.03
N ILE A 30 -4.87 -12.48 14.90
CA ILE A 30 -4.19 -12.30 13.61
C ILE A 30 -4.32 -13.56 12.71
N TYR A 31 -4.53 -14.73 13.30
CA TYR A 31 -4.62 -16.04 12.63
C TYR A 31 -6.00 -16.69 12.80
N THR A 32 -7.09 -16.00 12.44
CA THR A 32 -8.35 -16.72 12.22
C THR A 32 -8.38 -17.26 10.79
N ILE A 33 -7.63 -18.33 10.53
CA ILE A 33 -7.80 -19.14 9.31
C ILE A 33 -9.17 -19.82 9.43
N ILE A 34 -10.22 -19.14 8.97
CA ILE A 34 -11.51 -19.79 8.73
C ILE A 34 -11.37 -20.51 7.39
N SER A 35 -10.82 -21.73 7.44
CA SER A 35 -10.90 -22.67 6.32
C SER A 35 -12.35 -23.16 6.25
N ASP A 36 -13.22 -22.49 5.51
CA ASP A 36 -14.50 -23.08 5.14
C ASP A 36 -14.24 -24.28 4.21
N ASP A 37 -15.02 -25.35 4.41
CA ASP A 37 -14.88 -26.72 3.88
C ASP A 37 -14.98 -26.88 2.34
N ALA A 38 -14.62 -25.85 1.56
CA ALA A 38 -14.50 -25.91 0.12
C ALA A 38 -13.40 -24.97 -0.40
N GLY A 39 -12.14 -25.38 -0.25
CA GLY A 39 -11.01 -24.79 -0.98
C GLY A 39 -10.32 -23.59 -0.34
N GLY A 40 -9.58 -23.83 0.75
CA GLY A 40 -8.35 -23.10 1.13
C GLY A 40 -8.36 -21.56 1.02
N VAL A 41 -9.43 -20.89 1.46
CA VAL A 41 -9.45 -19.43 1.56
C VAL A 41 -8.80 -19.00 2.88
N GLU A 42 -7.68 -18.27 2.80
CA GLU A 42 -7.08 -17.63 3.96
C GLU A 42 -7.80 -16.31 4.26
N THR A 43 -8.23 -16.13 5.50
CA THR A 43 -8.97 -14.96 5.97
C THR A 43 -8.21 -14.29 7.11
N TYR A 44 -8.14 -12.96 7.10
CA TYR A 44 -7.44 -12.15 8.10
C TYR A 44 -8.32 -10.97 8.50
N ILE A 45 -8.73 -10.93 9.76
CA ILE A 45 -9.66 -9.92 10.28
C ILE A 45 -8.86 -8.87 11.05
N PHE A 46 -9.14 -7.60 10.79
CA PHE A 46 -8.52 -6.47 11.43
C PHE A 46 -9.56 -5.50 11.97
N ASP A 47 -9.38 -5.09 13.21
CA ASP A 47 -10.19 -4.10 13.94
C ASP A 47 -9.28 -3.04 14.58
N SER A 48 -9.84 -2.11 15.34
CA SER A 48 -9.07 -1.06 16.04
C SER A 48 -7.83 -1.54 16.82
N GLN A 49 -7.80 -2.80 17.29
CA GLN A 49 -6.67 -3.34 18.04
C GLN A 49 -5.57 -3.93 17.15
N THR A 50 -5.94 -4.41 15.96
CA THR A 50 -5.07 -5.19 15.07
C THR A 50 -4.80 -4.52 13.72
N ILE A 51 -5.52 -3.44 13.39
CA ILE A 51 -5.47 -2.73 12.10
C ILE A 51 -4.06 -2.31 11.70
N GLN A 52 -3.19 -1.99 12.67
CA GLN A 52 -1.79 -1.62 12.43
C GLN A 52 -0.98 -2.73 11.74
N ASN A 53 -1.43 -4.00 11.81
CA ASN A 53 -0.79 -5.13 11.15
C ASN A 53 -1.29 -5.37 9.72
N LEU A 54 -2.39 -4.71 9.31
CA LEU A 54 -2.99 -4.87 7.99
C LEU A 54 -2.00 -4.57 6.85
N PRO A 55 -1.24 -3.45 6.87
CA PRO A 55 -0.33 -3.10 5.78
C PRO A 55 0.74 -4.17 5.56
N ASP A 56 1.32 -4.71 6.64
CA ASP A 56 2.32 -5.76 6.57
C ASP A 56 1.74 -7.07 6.01
N LYS A 57 0.52 -7.42 6.46
CA LYS A 57 -0.14 -8.62 5.96
C LYS A 57 -0.52 -8.50 4.48
N TYR A 58 -1.09 -7.36 4.09
CA TYR A 58 -1.38 -7.07 2.69
C TYR A 58 -0.10 -7.09 1.85
N SER A 59 0.97 -6.44 2.31
CA SER A 59 2.27 -6.42 1.64
C SER A 59 2.80 -7.84 1.39
N THR A 60 2.64 -8.75 2.36
CA THR A 60 3.02 -10.16 2.19
C THR A 60 2.26 -10.84 1.04
N LEU A 61 0.92 -10.75 1.05
CA LEU A 61 0.07 -11.36 0.02
C LEU A 61 0.32 -10.72 -1.35
N TYR A 62 0.43 -9.38 -1.38
CA TYR A 62 0.79 -8.60 -2.54
C TYR A 62 2.13 -9.07 -3.11
N ASN A 63 3.18 -9.21 -2.31
CA ASN A 63 4.51 -9.63 -2.77
C ASN A 63 4.51 -11.05 -3.36
N ASN A 64 3.58 -11.91 -2.96
CA ASN A 64 3.37 -13.23 -3.53
C ASN A 64 2.59 -13.22 -4.86
N GLY A 65 2.15 -12.04 -5.33
CA GLY A 65 1.34 -11.86 -6.54
C GLY A 65 -0.13 -12.21 -6.36
N GLU A 66 -0.61 -12.34 -5.12
CA GLU A 66 -1.97 -12.78 -4.82
C GLU A 66 -3.01 -11.69 -5.10
N ILE A 67 -4.20 -12.11 -5.50
CA ILE A 67 -5.37 -11.25 -5.64
C ILE A 67 -6.09 -11.22 -4.28
N VAL A 68 -5.94 -10.13 -3.56
CA VAL A 68 -6.52 -9.95 -2.22
C VAL A 68 -7.88 -9.29 -2.34
N HIS A 69 -8.91 -9.89 -1.74
CA HIS A 69 -10.22 -9.27 -1.59
C HIS A 69 -10.36 -8.72 -0.17
N ALA A 70 -11.16 -7.69 0.01
CA ALA A 70 -11.49 -7.16 1.31
C ALA A 70 -13.01 -7.04 1.48
N ASP A 71 -13.49 -7.38 2.69
CA ASP A 71 -14.79 -6.95 3.19
C ASP A 71 -14.57 -5.88 4.25
N ILE A 72 -15.22 -4.73 4.11
CA ILE A 72 -15.06 -3.57 4.99
C ILE A 72 -16.41 -3.26 5.60
N THR A 73 -16.42 -3.08 6.92
CA THR A 73 -17.56 -2.56 7.68
C THR A 73 -17.12 -1.33 8.44
N GLY A 74 -17.97 -0.32 8.48
CA GLY A 74 -17.61 0.99 9.00
C GLY A 74 -18.77 1.96 8.92
N PHE A 75 -18.44 3.25 8.89
CA PHE A 75 -19.43 4.33 8.81
C PHE A 75 -19.06 5.33 7.69
N ASP A 76 -20.07 6.00 7.14
CA ASP A 76 -19.89 7.13 6.21
C ASP A 76 -19.54 8.44 6.96
N LYS A 77 -19.43 9.57 6.24
CA LYS A 77 -19.12 10.88 6.84
C LYS A 77 -20.23 11.37 7.79
N GLU A 78 -21.46 10.90 7.59
CA GLU A 78 -22.64 11.22 8.39
C GLU A 78 -22.80 10.32 9.62
N GLY A 79 -22.00 9.25 9.73
CA GLY A 79 -22.02 8.29 10.82
C GLY A 79 -22.99 7.13 10.63
N ASN A 80 -23.51 6.91 9.41
CA ASN A 80 -24.36 5.75 9.11
C ASN A 80 -23.51 4.51 8.85
N ASP A 81 -23.96 3.36 9.35
CA ASP A 81 -23.31 2.09 9.08
C ASP A 81 -23.32 1.78 7.57
N ILE A 82 -22.14 1.47 7.03
CA ILE A 82 -21.94 1.11 5.63
C ILE A 82 -20.99 -0.08 5.54
N SER A 83 -21.18 -0.90 4.51
CA SER A 83 -20.30 -2.01 4.19
C SER A 83 -20.00 -2.06 2.71
N ALA A 84 -18.78 -2.47 2.36
CA ALA A 84 -18.35 -2.64 0.98
C ALA A 84 -17.40 -3.82 0.87
N ASN A 85 -17.34 -4.40 -0.33
CA ASN A 85 -16.38 -5.44 -0.65
C ASN A 85 -15.79 -5.23 -2.05
N GLY A 86 -14.62 -5.80 -2.28
CA GLY A 86 -13.93 -5.70 -3.56
C GLY A 86 -12.50 -6.20 -3.52
N THR A 87 -11.84 -6.12 -4.67
CA THR A 87 -10.41 -6.41 -4.78
C THR A 87 -9.61 -5.23 -4.21
N VAL A 88 -8.65 -5.50 -3.31
CA VAL A 88 -7.74 -4.48 -2.81
C VAL A 88 -6.76 -4.08 -3.91
N ILE A 89 -6.72 -2.79 -4.24
CA ILE A 89 -5.86 -2.26 -5.31
C ILE A 89 -4.78 -1.31 -4.79
N TRP A 90 -4.90 -0.83 -3.55
CA TRP A 90 -3.89 0.03 -2.92
C TRP A 90 -4.04 0.01 -1.39
N VAL A 91 -2.91 0.00 -0.68
CA VAL A 91 -2.85 0.12 0.78
C VAL A 91 -1.65 1.00 1.13
N ASP A 92 -1.82 1.91 2.08
CA ASP A 92 -0.72 2.73 2.56
C ASP A 92 -0.87 3.10 4.04
N VAL A 93 0.29 3.32 4.67
CA VAL A 93 0.40 3.87 6.02
C VAL A 93 0.74 5.35 5.90
N TYR A 94 -0.16 6.17 6.42
CA TYR A 94 -0.15 7.61 6.31
C TYR A 94 0.06 8.29 7.67
N LYS A 95 0.59 9.52 7.63
CA LYS A 95 0.78 10.47 8.76
C LYS A 95 0.62 9.89 10.17
N GLY A 96 1.60 9.12 10.63
CA GLY A 96 1.65 8.69 12.04
C GLY A 96 0.92 7.38 12.35
N GLY A 97 0.58 6.57 11.34
CA GLY A 97 0.00 5.22 11.54
C GLY A 97 -1.44 5.09 11.05
N ASN A 98 -1.99 6.12 10.41
CA ASN A 98 -3.31 6.10 9.79
C ASN A 98 -3.26 5.17 8.58
N ILE A 99 -4.30 4.41 8.33
CA ILE A 99 -4.30 3.41 7.26
C ILE A 99 -5.36 3.81 6.23
N LYS A 100 -4.98 3.79 4.96
CA LYS A 100 -5.91 3.91 3.84
C LYS A 100 -5.86 2.65 2.99
N VAL A 101 -7.03 2.18 2.57
CA VAL A 101 -7.23 1.00 1.75
C VAL A 101 -8.17 1.36 0.61
N GLU A 102 -7.73 1.16 -0.62
CA GLU A 102 -8.57 1.33 -1.80
C GLU A 102 -9.01 -0.04 -2.31
N ILE A 103 -10.32 -0.21 -2.48
CA ILE A 103 -10.92 -1.41 -3.07
C ILE A 103 -11.65 -1.09 -4.36
N LEU A 104 -11.60 -2.02 -5.32
CA LEU A 104 -12.42 -1.99 -6.53
C LEU A 104 -13.51 -3.06 -6.39
N PRO A 105 -14.79 -2.67 -6.23
CA PRO A 105 -15.90 -3.62 -6.22
C PRO A 105 -16.03 -4.34 -7.57
N ASP A 106 -16.36 -5.64 -7.54
CA ASP A 106 -16.36 -6.49 -8.74
C ASP A 106 -17.26 -6.00 -9.88
N ASN A 107 -18.34 -5.27 -9.54
CA ASN A 107 -19.33 -4.74 -10.48
C ASN A 107 -19.27 -3.22 -10.63
N SER A 108 -18.16 -2.58 -10.23
CA SER A 108 -17.94 -1.13 -10.31
C SER A 108 -16.65 -0.82 -11.06
N SER A 109 -16.64 0.32 -11.74
CA SER A 109 -15.40 0.93 -12.24
C SER A 109 -14.85 2.01 -11.32
N THR A 110 -15.63 2.40 -10.29
CA THR A 110 -15.27 3.41 -9.31
C THR A 110 -14.72 2.71 -8.06
N PRO A 111 -13.47 2.98 -7.68
CA PRO A 111 -12.90 2.51 -6.42
C PRO A 111 -13.59 3.14 -5.21
N ILE A 112 -13.48 2.47 -4.07
CA ILE A 112 -13.92 2.96 -2.76
C ILE A 112 -12.68 3.12 -1.89
N MET A 113 -12.50 4.32 -1.32
CA MET A 113 -11.43 4.59 -0.37
C MET A 113 -11.94 4.38 1.05
N ALA A 114 -11.36 3.43 1.77
CA ALA A 114 -11.61 3.22 3.19
C ALA A 114 -10.41 3.70 4.03
N ALA A 115 -10.68 4.25 5.21
CA ALA A 115 -9.62 4.74 6.09
C ALA A 115 -9.84 4.39 7.57
N TYR A 116 -8.75 4.13 8.28
CA TYR A 116 -8.70 4.05 9.73
C TYR A 116 -7.90 5.23 10.27
N ASP A 117 -8.50 6.00 11.19
CA ASP A 117 -7.93 7.22 11.78
C ASP A 117 -7.45 8.25 10.74
N ALA A 118 -8.06 8.32 9.55
CA ALA A 118 -7.72 9.29 8.51
C ALA A 118 -8.96 9.97 7.94
N ASP A 119 -8.85 11.26 7.58
CA ASP A 119 -9.95 11.99 6.94
C ASP A 119 -10.05 11.67 5.44
N ASP A 120 -11.14 12.15 4.84
CA ASP A 120 -11.45 12.05 3.42
C ASP A 120 -11.41 10.61 2.87
N ALA A 121 -12.31 9.81 3.43
CA ALA A 121 -12.64 8.47 2.97
C ALA A 121 -14.12 8.38 2.60
N ASP A 122 -14.46 7.35 1.82
CA ASP A 122 -15.83 6.91 1.58
C ASP A 122 -16.36 6.08 2.76
N ILE A 123 -15.47 5.32 3.41
CA ILE A 123 -15.79 4.47 4.57
C ILE A 123 -14.72 4.65 5.65
N TYR A 124 -15.14 4.97 6.87
CA TYR A 124 -14.27 4.95 8.04
C TYR A 124 -14.34 3.55 8.68
N ILE A 125 -13.19 2.87 8.71
CA ILE A 125 -13.08 1.44 9.01
C ILE A 125 -13.34 1.19 10.50
N ASN A 126 -14.34 0.36 10.79
CA ASN A 126 -14.47 -0.30 12.10
C ASN A 126 -13.78 -1.66 12.08
N GLN A 127 -14.04 -2.44 11.03
CA GLN A 127 -13.42 -3.74 10.78
C GLN A 127 -13.21 -3.95 9.29
N ILE A 128 -12.08 -4.56 8.93
CA ILE A 128 -11.76 -5.00 7.57
C ILE A 128 -11.24 -6.43 7.60
N THR A 129 -11.72 -7.23 6.68
CA THR A 129 -11.36 -8.63 6.52
C THR A 129 -10.67 -8.82 5.17
N LEU A 130 -9.38 -9.18 5.16
CA LEU A 130 -8.68 -9.58 3.95
C LEU A 130 -8.90 -11.07 3.66
N LYS A 131 -9.15 -11.41 2.40
CA LYS A 131 -9.38 -12.77 1.92
C LYS A 131 -8.48 -13.06 0.72
N SER A 132 -7.76 -14.18 0.77
CA SER A 132 -7.02 -14.72 -0.38
C SER A 132 -7.37 -16.19 -0.56
N ASN A 133 -7.69 -16.60 -1.78
CA ASN A 133 -7.94 -18.00 -2.14
C ASN A 133 -6.76 -18.61 -2.93
N GLY A 134 -5.57 -18.00 -2.82
CA GLY A 134 -4.38 -18.41 -3.56
C GLY A 134 -4.41 -18.06 -5.05
N LYS A 135 -5.48 -17.43 -5.57
CA LYS A 135 -5.46 -16.89 -6.93
C LYS A 135 -4.43 -15.79 -7.04
N LYS A 136 -3.69 -15.80 -8.14
CA LYS A 136 -2.63 -14.84 -8.42
C LYS A 136 -2.88 -14.13 -9.74
N TYR A 137 -2.40 -12.90 -9.84
CA TYR A 137 -2.25 -12.24 -11.13
C TYR A 137 -1.29 -13.06 -12.00
N LYS A 138 -1.52 -13.09 -13.32
CA LYS A 138 -0.63 -13.81 -14.24
C LYS A 138 0.61 -12.97 -14.52
N ASN A 139 1.76 -13.62 -14.72
CA ASN A 139 3.00 -12.99 -15.18
C ASN A 139 3.32 -11.69 -14.42
N VAL A 140 3.26 -11.72 -13.10
CA VAL A 140 3.66 -10.55 -12.30
C VAL A 140 5.17 -10.46 -12.34
N THR A 141 5.68 -9.30 -12.75
CA THR A 141 7.11 -9.05 -12.86
C THR A 141 7.46 -7.80 -12.08
N ASP A 142 8.40 -7.93 -11.16
CA ASP A 142 9.01 -6.83 -10.43
C ASP A 142 10.35 -6.47 -11.07
N LEU A 143 10.56 -5.18 -11.28
CA LEU A 143 11.80 -4.63 -11.81
C LEU A 143 12.35 -3.60 -10.84
N GLU A 144 13.63 -3.76 -10.52
CA GLU A 144 14.40 -2.79 -9.77
C GLU A 144 15.28 -2.00 -10.73
N ILE A 145 15.18 -0.67 -10.71
CA ILE A 145 15.87 0.24 -11.63
C ILE A 145 16.74 1.18 -10.81
N LYS A 146 17.95 1.48 -11.30
CA LYS A 146 18.86 2.43 -10.64
C LYS A 146 18.23 3.81 -10.49
N SER A 147 18.72 4.55 -9.49
CA SER A 147 18.44 5.97 -9.37
C SER A 147 18.75 6.71 -10.67
N GLN A 148 17.92 7.69 -11.01
CA GLN A 148 18.12 8.50 -12.21
C GLN A 148 17.59 9.92 -12.02
N LYS A 149 18.10 10.83 -12.86
CA LYS A 149 17.62 12.21 -12.93
C LYS A 149 16.26 12.26 -13.61
N ILE A 150 15.34 13.02 -13.02
CA ILE A 150 13.97 13.16 -13.47
C ILE A 150 13.65 14.63 -13.65
N SER A 151 13.36 15.03 -14.89
CA SER A 151 12.87 16.39 -15.16
C SER A 151 11.38 16.52 -14.85
N THR A 152 10.53 15.62 -15.36
CA THR A 152 9.09 15.60 -15.10
C THR A 152 8.64 14.17 -14.82
N LEU A 153 7.54 13.98 -14.10
CA LEU A 153 7.00 12.64 -13.86
C LEU A 153 6.51 11.97 -15.17
N SER A 154 5.98 12.72 -16.14
CA SER A 154 5.64 12.14 -17.45
C SER A 154 6.87 11.61 -18.21
N LYS A 155 8.01 12.31 -18.17
CA LYS A 155 9.27 11.80 -18.75
C LYS A 155 9.85 10.63 -17.97
N PHE A 156 9.63 10.61 -16.67
CA PHE A 156 10.08 9.50 -15.82
C PHE A 156 9.46 8.16 -16.28
N VAL A 157 8.18 8.15 -16.65
CA VAL A 157 7.49 6.92 -17.09
C VAL A 157 7.40 6.74 -18.60
N SER A 158 8.00 7.61 -19.40
CA SER A 158 7.85 7.55 -20.87
C SER A 158 8.47 6.31 -21.52
N GLY A 159 9.37 5.61 -20.81
CA GLY A 159 9.95 4.34 -21.24
C GLY A 159 9.05 3.12 -20.99
N ILE A 160 7.93 3.30 -20.27
CA ILE A 160 6.96 2.23 -20.02
C ILE A 160 5.94 2.22 -21.17
N PRO A 161 5.74 1.09 -21.87
CA PRO A 161 4.81 1.03 -22.99
C PRO A 161 3.38 1.38 -22.60
N LYS A 162 2.68 2.09 -23.50
CA LYS A 162 1.28 2.47 -23.32
C LYS A 162 0.39 1.24 -23.11
N GLY A 163 -0.51 1.32 -22.13
CA GLY A 163 -1.43 0.22 -21.79
C GLY A 163 -0.84 -0.84 -20.87
N THR A 164 0.42 -0.69 -20.44
CA THR A 164 1.00 -1.54 -19.40
C THR A 164 0.26 -1.29 -18.08
N ASN A 165 -0.22 -2.35 -17.43
CA ASN A 165 -0.76 -2.27 -16.07
C ASN A 165 0.41 -2.37 -15.09
N TYR A 166 0.75 -1.26 -14.43
CA TYR A 166 1.90 -1.21 -13.52
C TYR A 166 1.64 -0.29 -12.33
N THR A 167 2.45 -0.50 -11.30
CA THR A 167 2.60 0.41 -10.16
C THR A 167 4.08 0.73 -9.96
N ILE A 168 4.39 1.98 -9.58
CA ILE A 168 5.75 2.43 -9.31
C ILE A 168 5.88 2.92 -7.86
N SER A 169 6.99 2.53 -7.23
CA SER A 169 7.33 2.95 -5.86
C SER A 169 8.77 3.46 -5.82
N THR A 170 8.95 4.71 -5.40
CA THR A 170 10.26 5.34 -5.23
C THR A 170 10.12 6.64 -4.42
N ARG A 171 11.23 7.31 -4.16
CA ARG A 171 11.25 8.70 -3.69
C ARG A 171 12.05 9.54 -4.66
N ILE A 172 11.63 10.78 -4.90
CA ILE A 172 12.30 11.69 -5.81
C ILE A 172 12.65 12.95 -5.03
N SER A 173 13.94 13.27 -4.95
CA SER A 173 14.38 14.58 -4.49
C SER A 173 13.83 15.65 -5.42
N VAL A 174 13.37 16.76 -4.86
CA VAL A 174 12.75 17.84 -5.64
C VAL A 174 13.49 19.13 -5.37
N ASN A 175 13.93 19.79 -6.44
CA ASN A 175 14.57 21.09 -6.35
C ASN A 175 13.55 22.16 -6.72
N ASN A 176 13.40 23.18 -5.87
CA ASN A 176 12.70 24.43 -6.19
C ASN A 176 11.21 24.31 -6.56
N VAL A 177 10.51 23.27 -6.10
CA VAL A 177 9.04 23.24 -6.21
C VAL A 177 8.46 24.11 -5.10
N ASN A 178 7.64 25.11 -5.48
CA ASN A 178 7.01 26.02 -4.53
C ASN A 178 6.00 25.28 -3.64
N ASN A 179 5.96 25.61 -2.35
CA ASN A 179 4.99 25.09 -1.37
C ASN A 179 3.54 25.15 -1.86
N ASN A 180 3.14 26.18 -2.61
CA ASN A 180 1.79 26.29 -3.17
C ASN A 180 1.48 25.17 -4.18
N VAL A 181 2.48 24.75 -4.97
CA VAL A 181 2.34 23.64 -5.92
C VAL A 181 2.20 22.32 -5.16
N PHE A 182 2.96 22.14 -4.08
CA PHE A 182 2.80 20.95 -3.24
C PHE A 182 1.48 20.92 -2.49
N GLN A 183 1.01 22.06 -1.99
CA GLN A 183 -0.31 22.13 -1.38
C GLN A 183 -1.40 21.78 -2.40
N ASN A 184 -1.28 22.28 -3.64
CA ASN A 184 -2.20 21.91 -4.71
C ASN A 184 -2.14 20.40 -5.03
N LEU A 185 -0.94 19.82 -5.14
CA LEU A 185 -0.77 18.38 -5.31
C LEU A 185 -1.46 17.62 -4.17
N SER A 186 -1.21 18.00 -2.92
CA SER A 186 -1.82 17.37 -1.75
C SER A 186 -3.34 17.48 -1.81
N ASN A 187 -3.91 18.64 -2.14
CA ASN A 187 -5.37 18.79 -2.24
C ASN A 187 -5.98 17.88 -3.32
N VAL A 188 -5.37 17.81 -4.50
CA VAL A 188 -5.90 16.96 -5.59
C VAL A 188 -5.76 15.48 -5.24
N MET A 189 -4.60 15.04 -4.77
CA MET A 189 -4.37 13.64 -4.45
C MET A 189 -5.16 13.20 -3.21
N TYR A 190 -5.31 14.07 -2.20
CA TYR A 190 -5.97 13.73 -0.94
C TYR A 190 -7.49 13.96 -0.94
N SER A 191 -7.97 15.07 -1.48
CA SER A 191 -9.39 15.44 -1.35
C SER A 191 -10.17 15.06 -2.60
N ASP A 192 -9.63 15.27 -3.79
CA ASP A 192 -10.34 14.96 -5.04
C ASP A 192 -10.27 13.46 -5.36
N LEU A 193 -9.06 12.88 -5.27
CA LEU A 193 -8.82 11.47 -5.57
C LEU A 193 -8.89 10.55 -4.34
N LYS A 194 -8.85 11.11 -3.12
CA LYS A 194 -8.82 10.36 -1.84
C LYS A 194 -7.61 9.43 -1.65
N LYS A 195 -6.68 9.42 -2.62
CA LYS A 195 -5.54 8.52 -2.74
C LYS A 195 -4.24 9.32 -2.90
N GLU A 196 -3.41 9.31 -1.86
CA GLU A 196 -2.12 10.02 -1.85
C GLU A 196 -0.96 9.15 -2.31
N SER A 197 -1.13 8.41 -3.41
CA SER A 197 -0.06 7.58 -3.99
C SER A 197 1.15 8.42 -4.44
N ILE A 198 0.98 9.72 -4.66
CA ILE A 198 2.06 10.69 -4.89
C ILE A 198 1.90 11.85 -3.93
N ARG A 199 2.89 12.07 -3.06
CA ARG A 199 2.79 13.10 -2.03
C ARG A 199 4.14 13.71 -1.64
N PRO A 200 4.17 14.98 -1.19
CA PRO A 200 5.34 15.55 -0.55
C PRO A 200 5.69 14.78 0.73
N THR A 201 6.97 14.59 0.99
CA THR A 201 7.50 13.97 2.21
C THR A 201 8.86 14.55 2.57
N PHE A 202 9.35 14.27 3.78
CA PHE A 202 10.69 14.67 4.21
C PHE A 202 11.52 13.44 4.53
N LYS A 203 12.75 13.40 4.01
CA LYS A 203 13.77 12.40 4.36
C LYS A 203 15.05 13.15 4.72
N ASN A 204 15.53 13.01 5.96
CA ASN A 204 16.73 13.72 6.46
C ASN A 204 16.66 15.25 6.25
N SER A 205 15.49 15.85 6.44
CA SER A 205 15.19 17.28 6.19
C SER A 205 15.15 17.71 4.72
N TYR A 206 15.41 16.82 3.77
CA TYR A 206 15.21 17.09 2.35
C TYR A 206 13.76 16.84 1.97
N LEU A 207 13.16 17.83 1.30
CA LEU A 207 11.85 17.68 0.68
C LEU A 207 11.97 16.72 -0.50
N GLN A 208 11.08 15.74 -0.54
CA GLN A 208 11.00 14.71 -1.55
C GLN A 208 9.55 14.50 -1.98
N LEU A 209 9.36 13.87 -3.13
CA LEU A 209 8.11 13.26 -3.53
C LEU A 209 8.18 11.77 -3.25
N ALA A 210 7.27 11.25 -2.43
CA ALA A 210 7.04 9.82 -2.31
C ALA A 210 6.07 9.38 -3.40
N LEU A 211 6.44 8.31 -4.12
CA LEU A 211 5.55 7.55 -4.98
C LEU A 211 5.34 6.19 -4.31
N VAL A 212 4.10 5.87 -3.98
CA VAL A 212 3.70 4.66 -3.25
C VAL A 212 2.68 3.91 -4.09
N MET A 213 3.14 2.86 -4.78
CA MET A 213 2.32 2.07 -5.70
C MET A 213 1.52 2.95 -6.68
N ALA A 214 2.14 4.04 -7.16
CA ALA A 214 1.48 4.99 -8.05
C ALA A 214 1.28 4.36 -9.43
N ASN A 215 0.08 4.48 -9.97
CA ASN A 215 -0.22 4.01 -11.32
C ASN A 215 -0.01 5.13 -12.36
N ASN A 216 -0.25 4.83 -13.63
CA ASN A 216 -0.08 5.81 -14.70
C ASN A 216 -1.04 7.02 -14.59
N GLU A 217 -2.25 6.83 -14.07
CA GLU A 217 -3.22 7.92 -13.88
C GLU A 217 -2.73 8.91 -12.81
N ASP A 218 -2.33 8.38 -11.65
CA ASP A 218 -1.75 9.15 -10.55
C ASP A 218 -0.56 10.00 -11.04
N ILE A 219 0.33 9.38 -11.81
CA ILE A 219 1.53 10.02 -12.36
C ILE A 219 1.16 11.13 -13.34
N ASN A 220 0.16 10.93 -14.19
CA ASN A 220 -0.27 11.92 -15.15
C ASN A 220 -0.93 13.13 -14.48
N VAL A 221 -1.75 12.91 -13.43
CA VAL A 221 -2.33 13.99 -12.64
C VAL A 221 -1.23 14.77 -11.93
N ALA A 222 -0.36 14.09 -11.19
CA ALA A 222 0.73 14.73 -10.46
C ALA A 222 1.70 15.48 -11.39
N SER A 223 2.03 14.92 -12.55
CA SER A 223 2.94 15.57 -13.51
C SER A 223 2.39 16.88 -14.05
N LYS A 224 1.06 16.97 -14.26
CA LYS A 224 0.42 18.21 -14.72
C LYS A 224 0.49 19.32 -13.67
N ILE A 225 0.35 18.95 -12.39
CA ILE A 225 0.40 19.89 -11.26
C ILE A 225 1.83 20.34 -11.00
N LEU A 226 2.76 19.38 -10.91
CA LEU A 226 4.15 19.62 -10.52
C LEU A 226 4.97 20.28 -11.65
N GLY A 227 4.67 19.96 -12.91
CA GLY A 227 5.48 20.39 -14.03
C GLY A 227 6.90 19.86 -13.95
N ASN A 228 7.88 20.77 -13.98
CA ASN A 228 9.29 20.41 -13.89
C ASN A 228 9.74 20.30 -12.42
N ILE A 229 10.26 19.13 -12.05
CA ILE A 229 10.74 18.85 -10.69
C ILE A 229 12.27 18.85 -10.58
N ASN A 230 13.00 18.73 -11.72
CA ASN A 230 14.48 18.67 -11.79
C ASN A 230 15.12 17.90 -10.63
N GLY A 231 14.63 16.69 -10.43
CA GLY A 231 14.93 15.84 -9.29
C GLY A 231 15.85 14.67 -9.62
N GLU A 232 16.15 13.89 -8.59
CA GLU A 232 16.82 12.59 -8.69
C GLU A 232 16.11 11.58 -7.80
N SER A 233 15.84 10.40 -8.34
CA SER A 233 15.15 9.33 -7.60
C SER A 233 16.09 8.56 -6.67
N ASP A 234 15.53 7.94 -5.64
CA ASP A 234 16.09 6.73 -5.04
C ASP A 234 16.02 5.56 -6.06
N THR A 235 16.39 4.35 -5.67
CA THR A 235 16.07 3.14 -6.43
C THR A 235 14.57 3.09 -6.76
N ILE A 236 14.25 2.65 -7.96
CA ILE A 236 12.88 2.63 -8.48
C ILE A 236 12.41 1.19 -8.56
N ASN A 237 11.25 0.91 -7.95
CA ASN A 237 10.60 -0.38 -8.05
C ASN A 237 9.38 -0.25 -8.96
N ILE A 238 9.32 -1.04 -10.02
CA ILE A 238 8.17 -1.16 -10.91
C ILE A 238 7.62 -2.58 -10.79
N ARG A 239 6.33 -2.69 -10.47
CA ARG A 239 5.59 -3.95 -10.62
C ARG A 239 4.72 -3.88 -11.85
N ILE A 240 4.75 -4.91 -12.69
CA ILE A 240 3.90 -5.06 -13.87
C ILE A 240 3.00 -6.26 -13.68
N TYR A 241 1.70 -6.07 -13.93
CA TYR A 241 0.69 -7.13 -13.90
C TYR A 241 0.42 -7.62 -15.31
N ASN A 242 0.24 -8.94 -15.47
CA ASN A 242 0.03 -9.56 -16.78
C ASN A 242 1.12 -9.16 -17.78
N SER A 243 2.37 -9.19 -17.34
CA SER A 243 3.50 -8.75 -18.15
C SER A 243 3.67 -9.62 -19.39
N ASN A 244 4.19 -9.01 -20.45
CA ASN A 244 4.65 -9.70 -21.64
C ASN A 244 6.09 -9.34 -21.98
N LYS A 245 6.73 -10.17 -22.80
CA LYS A 245 8.15 -10.04 -23.15
C LYS A 245 8.48 -8.69 -23.80
N ASP A 246 7.60 -8.18 -24.65
CA ASP A 246 7.83 -6.91 -25.36
C ASP A 246 7.82 -5.72 -24.38
N GLN A 247 6.95 -5.76 -23.37
CA GLN A 247 6.94 -4.76 -22.31
C GLN A 247 8.23 -4.76 -21.50
N ILE A 248 8.69 -5.94 -21.08
CA ILE A 248 9.93 -6.06 -20.29
C ILE A 248 11.14 -5.59 -21.10
N GLU A 249 11.24 -5.97 -22.37
CA GLU A 249 12.36 -5.54 -23.22
C GLU A 249 12.33 -4.03 -23.54
N ALA A 250 11.14 -3.43 -23.67
CA ALA A 250 11.03 -1.98 -23.84
C ALA A 250 11.52 -1.22 -22.61
N ILE A 251 11.21 -1.70 -21.40
CA ILE A 251 11.65 -1.11 -20.14
C ILE A 251 13.16 -1.29 -19.98
N LYS A 252 13.72 -2.47 -20.24
CA LYS A 252 15.17 -2.72 -20.20
C LYS A 252 15.97 -1.83 -21.16
N LYS A 253 15.39 -1.45 -22.31
CA LYS A 253 16.03 -0.52 -23.26
C LYS A 253 15.97 0.93 -22.79
N SER A 254 14.96 1.28 -22.00
CA SER A 254 14.69 2.65 -21.58
C SER A 254 15.30 3.00 -20.23
N TYR A 255 15.60 1.99 -19.40
CA TYR A 255 16.05 2.15 -18.02
C TYR A 255 17.25 1.26 -17.70
N ASP A 256 18.10 1.71 -16.78
CA ASP A 256 19.18 0.90 -16.21
C ASP A 256 18.61 -0.04 -15.14
N VAL A 257 18.17 -1.22 -15.59
CA VAL A 257 17.55 -2.26 -14.76
C VAL A 257 18.63 -3.01 -13.97
N ILE A 258 18.50 -3.01 -12.64
CA ILE A 258 19.34 -3.75 -11.70
C ILE A 258 18.93 -5.21 -11.65
N SER A 259 17.63 -5.47 -11.46
CA SER A 259 17.11 -6.82 -11.25
C SER A 259 15.70 -6.97 -11.84
N ILE A 260 15.36 -8.20 -12.22
CA ILE A 260 14.04 -8.59 -12.70
C ILE A 260 13.66 -9.85 -11.94
N ASN A 261 12.51 -9.82 -11.27
CA ASN A 261 11.97 -10.94 -10.52
C ASN A 261 10.60 -11.33 -11.08
N ASN A 262 10.46 -12.59 -11.51
CA ASN A 262 9.17 -13.14 -11.93
C ASN A 262 8.47 -13.72 -10.71
N VAL A 263 7.37 -13.08 -10.30
CA VAL A 263 6.62 -13.44 -9.10
C VAL A 263 5.64 -14.57 -9.39
N THR A 264 5.00 -14.57 -10.57
CA THR A 264 3.96 -15.53 -10.97
C THR A 264 4.02 -15.92 -12.44
#